data_AF-A0A1D1Y192-F1
#
_entry.id   AF-A0A1D1Y192-F1
#
_cell.length_a   1.000
_cell.length_b   1.000
_cell.length_c   1.000
_cell.angle_alpha   90.00
_cell.angle_beta   90.00
_cell.angle_gamma   90.00
#
_symmetry.space_group_name_H-M   'P 1'
#
loop_
_entity.id
_entity.type
_entity.pdbx_description
1 polymer ?
#
loop_
_entity_poly.entity_id
_entity_poly.type
_entity_poly.pdbx_seq_one_letter_code
_entity_poly.pdbx_strand_id
1 'polypeptide(L)'
;MTDAHRRQHYLILAAWLALAAALLVLRLPPPFPLVLPSAAPLLPPPSGDYRDQQGGNSAAAVAGNAEIYRIPMSKARVYADVNELRPKEYWDYESLTVQWGDQDDYEVVRKVGRGKY
;
A
#
# COMPACT_ATOMS: atom_id res chain seq x y z
N MET A 1 13.04 -51.91 36.81
CA MET A 1 13.04 -51.88 35.32
C MET A 1 12.04 -50.85 34.74
N THR A 2 11.65 -49.81 35.49
CA THR A 2 10.58 -48.86 35.07
C THR A 2 11.01 -47.39 35.08
N ASP A 3 12.13 -47.05 35.73
CA ASP A 3 12.63 -45.67 35.83
C ASP A 3 13.31 -45.19 34.53
N ALA A 4 14.11 -46.05 33.89
CA ALA A 4 14.75 -45.75 32.60
C ALA A 4 13.74 -45.47 31.48
N HIS A 5 12.61 -46.18 31.47
CA HIS A 5 11.57 -46.00 30.47
C HIS A 5 10.86 -44.65 30.66
N ARG A 6 10.58 -44.25 31.90
CA ARG A 6 9.96 -42.96 32.22
C ARG A 6 10.87 -41.78 31.85
N ARG A 7 12.18 -41.91 32.08
CA ARG A 7 13.17 -40.91 31.66
C ARG A 7 13.26 -40.80 30.14
N GLN A 8 13.22 -41.94 29.44
CA GLN A 8 13.19 -41.97 27.97
C GLN A 8 11.94 -41.28 27.40
N HIS A 9 10.77 -41.45 28.03
CA HIS A 9 9.55 -40.73 27.66
C HIS A 9 9.72 -39.22 27.82
N TYR A 10 10.31 -38.74 28.91
CA TYR A 10 10.56 -37.30 29.09
C TYR A 10 11.58 -36.75 28.10
N LEU A 11 12.63 -37.50 27.76
CA LEU A 11 13.62 -37.08 26.75
C LEU A 11 13.01 -37.00 25.35
N ILE A 12 12.15 -37.96 24.99
CA ILE A 12 11.42 -37.95 23.72
C ILE A 12 10.44 -36.77 23.68
N LEU A 13 9.68 -36.54 24.75
CA LEU A 13 8.75 -35.41 24.84
C LEU A 13 9.47 -34.06 24.80
N ALA A 14 10.62 -33.93 25.46
CA ALA A 14 11.45 -32.73 25.42
C ALA A 14 12.01 -32.47 24.01
N ALA A 15 12.46 -33.52 23.30
CA ALA A 15 12.92 -33.40 21.92
C ALA A 15 11.79 -33.00 20.97
N TRP A 16 10.58 -33.55 21.13
CA TRP A 16 9.40 -33.17 20.37
C TRP A 16 8.96 -31.72 20.65
N LEU A 17 8.98 -31.29 21.91
CA LEU A 17 8.70 -29.90 22.29
C LEU A 17 9.74 -28.94 21.71
N ALA A 18 11.03 -29.29 21.75
CA ALA A 18 12.10 -28.49 21.17
C ALA A 18 11.97 -28.39 19.63
N LEU A 19 11.61 -29.49 18.96
CA LEU A 19 11.39 -29.51 17.51
C LEU A 19 10.14 -28.72 17.12
N ALA A 20 9.04 -28.82 17.88
CA ALA A 20 7.84 -28.02 17.68
C ALA A 20 8.11 -26.52 17.90
N ALA A 21 8.88 -26.16 18.92
CA ALA A 21 9.30 -24.77 19.15
C ALA A 21 10.22 -24.25 18.03
N ALA A 22 11.16 -25.06 17.56
CA ALA A 22 12.03 -24.70 16.44
C ALA A 22 11.24 -24.50 15.13
N LEU A 23 10.25 -25.37 14.84
CA LEU A 23 9.36 -25.21 13.69
C LEU A 23 8.44 -23.98 13.82
N LEU A 24 7.97 -23.67 15.03
CA LEU A 24 7.22 -22.44 15.31
C LEU A 24 8.08 -21.21 15.03
N VAL A 25 9.34 -21.19 15.47
CA VAL A 25 10.30 -20.11 15.20
C VAL A 25 10.64 -20.00 13.71
N LEU A 26 10.75 -21.12 13.00
CA LEU A 26 11.00 -21.14 11.54
C LEU A 26 9.78 -20.73 10.71
N ARG A 27 8.57 -20.80 11.29
CA ARG A 27 7.29 -20.42 10.68
C ARG A 27 6.83 -19.02 11.10
N LEU A 28 7.44 -18.40 12.10
CA LEU A 28 7.21 -17.00 12.37
C LEU A 28 7.87 -16.18 11.26
N PRO A 29 7.10 -15.38 10.49
CA PRO A 29 7.70 -14.43 9.57
C PRO A 29 8.65 -13.53 10.38
N PRO A 30 9.84 -13.20 9.86
CA PRO A 30 10.77 -12.34 10.57
C PRO A 30 10.03 -11.08 11.03
N PRO A 31 10.23 -10.63 12.28
CA PRO A 31 9.60 -9.42 12.77
C PRO A 31 10.12 -8.28 11.88
N PHE A 32 9.26 -7.87 10.97
CA PHE A 32 9.42 -6.77 10.04
C PHE A 32 10.40 -7.04 8.89
N PRO A 33 10.03 -6.75 7.63
CA PRO A 33 11.06 -6.43 6.66
C PRO A 33 11.82 -5.23 7.23
N LEU A 34 13.16 -5.29 7.24
CA LEU A 34 13.97 -4.09 7.36
C LEU A 34 13.63 -3.20 6.16
N VAL A 35 12.55 -2.43 6.29
CA VAL A 35 12.28 -1.29 5.44
C VAL A 35 13.38 -0.31 5.85
N LEU A 36 14.52 -0.44 5.18
CA LEU A 36 15.40 0.71 4.96
C LEU A 36 14.46 1.86 4.63
N PRO A 37 14.50 2.98 5.37
CA PRO A 37 13.78 4.16 4.92
C PRO A 37 14.27 4.35 3.49
N SER A 38 13.37 4.12 2.53
CA SER A 38 13.59 4.58 1.19
C SER A 38 13.81 6.06 1.40
N ALA A 39 15.08 6.47 1.33
CA ALA A 39 15.44 7.85 1.24
C ALA A 39 14.85 8.28 -0.08
N ALA A 40 13.54 8.56 -0.06
CA ALA A 40 12.91 9.37 -1.07
C ALA A 40 13.83 10.58 -1.12
N PRO A 41 14.50 10.84 -2.25
CA PRO A 41 15.20 12.10 -2.37
C PRO A 41 14.13 13.13 -2.08
N LEU A 42 14.32 13.90 -1.02
CA LEU A 42 13.55 15.09 -0.74
C LEU A 42 13.79 15.96 -1.97
N LEU A 43 12.97 15.76 -2.99
CA LEU A 43 13.00 16.54 -4.22
C LEU A 43 12.81 17.97 -3.73
N PRO A 44 13.83 18.83 -3.85
CA PRO A 44 13.67 20.20 -3.44
C PRO A 44 12.48 20.76 -4.22
N PRO A 45 11.64 21.61 -3.60
CA PRO A 45 10.65 22.35 -4.37
C PRO A 45 11.38 23.03 -5.53
N PRO A 46 10.90 22.92 -6.79
CA PRO A 46 11.55 23.54 -7.93
C PRO A 46 11.65 25.04 -7.66
N SER A 47 12.85 25.45 -7.27
CA SER A 47 13.22 26.83 -7.00
C SER A 47 13.82 27.31 -8.32
N GLY A 48 13.01 27.94 -9.17
CA GLY A 48 13.51 28.52 -10.41
C GLY A 48 12.57 28.30 -11.58
N ASP A 49 12.00 29.42 -12.00
CA ASP A 49 11.52 29.73 -13.34
C ASP A 49 10.33 28.90 -13.85
N TYR A 50 9.13 29.40 -13.52
CA TYR A 50 7.97 29.29 -14.40
C TYR A 50 8.29 29.97 -15.74
N ARG A 51 9.09 29.30 -16.57
CA ARG A 51 9.33 29.72 -17.94
C ARG A 51 8.17 29.19 -18.76
N ASP A 52 7.25 30.09 -19.10
CA ASP A 52 6.18 29.86 -20.07
C ASP A 52 6.79 29.27 -21.36
N GLN A 53 6.59 27.97 -21.58
CA GLN A 53 6.62 27.42 -22.93
C GLN A 53 5.25 27.65 -23.55
N GLN A 54 4.98 28.89 -23.96
CA GLN A 54 4.08 29.13 -25.08
C GLN A 54 4.74 28.49 -26.32
N GLY A 55 4.25 27.33 -26.73
CA GLY A 55 4.87 26.55 -27.79
C GLY A 55 3.91 25.60 -28.49
N GLY A 56 2.97 26.19 -29.25
CA GLY A 56 2.53 25.64 -30.54
C GLY A 56 1.70 24.36 -30.56
N ASN A 57 0.38 24.49 -30.43
CA ASN A 57 -0.58 23.63 -31.14
C ASN A 57 -1.58 24.53 -31.89
N SER A 58 -1.07 25.22 -32.91
CA SER A 58 -1.86 25.98 -33.89
C SER A 58 -1.96 25.17 -35.19
N ALA A 59 -2.74 24.08 -35.17
CA ALA A 59 -3.12 23.37 -36.38
C ALA A 59 -4.56 23.75 -36.76
N ALA A 60 -4.65 24.77 -37.60
CA ALA A 60 -5.64 25.03 -38.63
C ALA A 60 -7.11 24.59 -38.45
N ALA A 61 -7.95 25.63 -38.33
CA ALA A 61 -9.14 25.90 -39.16
C ALA A 61 -10.30 24.88 -39.22
N VAL A 62 -11.33 25.14 -38.41
CA VAL A 62 -12.72 25.16 -38.91
C VAL A 62 -13.37 26.45 -38.40
N ALA A 63 -13.76 27.30 -39.35
CA ALA A 63 -14.44 28.57 -39.11
C ALA A 63 -15.91 28.33 -38.74
N GLY A 64 -16.38 29.00 -37.69
CA GLY A 64 -17.79 29.00 -37.29
C GLY A 64 -17.97 29.21 -35.79
N ASN A 65 -17.99 30.47 -35.35
CA ASN A 65 -18.71 30.96 -34.16
C ASN A 65 -18.59 30.18 -32.83
N ALA A 66 -17.37 29.83 -32.43
CA ALA A 66 -17.06 29.34 -31.08
C ALA A 66 -16.13 30.31 -30.32
N GLU A 67 -16.54 31.56 -30.18
CA GLU A 67 -16.00 32.47 -29.15
C GLU A 67 -16.67 32.15 -27.80
N ILE A 68 -16.67 30.86 -27.43
CA ILE A 68 -17.22 30.34 -26.19
C ILE A 68 -16.01 30.06 -25.30
N TYR A 69 -15.81 30.89 -24.28
CA TYR A 69 -14.80 30.78 -23.21
C TYR A 69 -13.99 29.49 -23.23
N ARG A 70 -12.77 29.54 -23.80
CA ARG A 70 -11.80 28.45 -23.65
C ARG A 70 -11.35 28.44 -22.19
N ILE A 71 -12.06 27.69 -21.34
CA ILE A 71 -11.66 27.51 -19.94
C ILE A 71 -10.31 26.78 -19.95
N PRO A 72 -9.25 27.39 -19.40
CA PRO A 72 -7.94 26.76 -19.36
C PRO A 72 -8.02 25.49 -18.50
N MET A 73 -7.42 24.40 -18.99
CA MET A 73 -7.29 23.17 -18.21
C MET A 73 -6.39 23.43 -17.00
N SER A 74 -6.87 23.12 -15.80
CA SER A 74 -6.07 23.24 -14.58
C SER A 74 -5.29 21.95 -14.34
N LYS A 75 -4.03 22.10 -13.94
CA LYS A 75 -3.17 21.01 -13.46
C LYS A 75 -2.75 21.33 -12.03
N ALA A 76 -2.63 20.31 -11.18
CA ALA A 76 -2.21 20.52 -9.80
C ALA A 76 -0.81 21.15 -9.76
N ARG A 77 -0.60 22.12 -8.85
CA ARG A 77 0.72 22.80 -8.71
C ARG A 77 1.81 21.86 -8.18
N VAL A 78 1.40 20.83 -7.46
CA VAL A 78 2.28 19.87 -6.79
C VAL A 78 1.67 18.48 -6.96
N TYR A 79 2.51 17.45 -7.12
CA TYR A 79 2.10 16.04 -7.24
C TYR A 79 1.18 15.71 -8.41
N ALA A 80 1.25 16.50 -9.48
CA ALA A 80 0.35 16.34 -10.62
C ALA A 80 0.47 14.97 -11.31
N ASP A 81 1.68 14.40 -11.34
CA ASP A 81 2.01 13.21 -12.13
C ASP A 81 2.27 11.98 -11.23
N VAL A 82 1.92 12.04 -9.94
CA VAL A 82 2.24 10.96 -8.98
C VAL A 82 1.61 9.63 -9.41
N ASN A 83 0.39 9.66 -9.94
CA ASN A 83 -0.27 8.44 -10.38
C ASN A 83 0.33 7.86 -11.67
N GLU A 84 1.03 8.67 -12.48
CA GLU A 84 1.71 8.22 -13.71
C GLU A 84 3.04 7.53 -13.39
N LEU A 85 3.75 8.01 -12.36
CA LEU A 85 5.01 7.41 -11.90
C LEU A 85 4.82 6.10 -11.12
N ARG A 86 3.59 5.80 -10.70
CA ARG A 86 3.27 4.62 -9.89
C ARG A 86 2.74 3.48 -10.76
N PRO A 87 3.01 2.22 -10.37
CA PRO A 87 2.37 1.07 -10.98
C PRO A 87 0.84 1.17 -10.94
N LYS A 88 0.16 0.51 -11.90
CA LYS A 88 -1.29 0.59 -12.07
C LYS A 88 -2.05 0.12 -10.83
N GLU A 89 -1.49 -0.86 -10.13
CA GLU A 89 -2.05 -1.46 -8.91
C GLU A 89 -2.22 -0.45 -7.76
N TYR A 90 -1.52 0.69 -7.80
CA TYR A 90 -1.61 1.72 -6.77
C TYR A 90 -2.92 2.53 -6.82
N TRP A 91 -3.43 2.79 -8.02
CA TRP A 91 -4.58 3.68 -8.24
C TRP A 91 -5.78 2.98 -8.87
N ASP A 92 -5.58 1.85 -9.55
CA ASP A 92 -6.65 1.07 -10.18
C ASP A 92 -7.37 0.17 -9.17
N TYR A 93 -8.14 0.80 -8.29
CA TYR A 93 -8.95 0.10 -7.29
C TYR A 93 -10.06 -0.76 -7.92
N GLU A 94 -10.45 -0.53 -9.18
CA GLU A 94 -11.46 -1.36 -9.87
C GLU A 94 -10.94 -2.77 -10.15
N SER A 95 -9.64 -2.90 -10.40
CA SER A 95 -8.98 -4.19 -10.60
C SER A 95 -8.68 -4.95 -9.31
N LEU A 96 -8.83 -4.30 -8.14
CA LEU A 96 -8.49 -4.89 -6.85
C LEU A 96 -9.53 -5.93 -6.42
N THR A 97 -9.08 -7.17 -6.22
CA THR A 97 -9.91 -8.22 -5.61
C THR A 97 -9.74 -8.20 -4.09
N VAL A 98 -10.77 -7.78 -3.36
CA VAL A 98 -10.77 -7.73 -1.90
C VAL A 98 -11.04 -9.12 -1.31
N GLN A 99 -10.18 -9.55 -0.38
CA GLN A 99 -10.39 -10.75 0.43
C GLN A 99 -11.14 -10.34 1.71
N TRP A 100 -12.41 -10.68 1.79
CA TRP A 100 -13.23 -10.46 2.99
C TRP A 100 -12.97 -11.58 4.00
N GLY A 101 -12.72 -11.22 5.26
CA GLY A 101 -12.57 -12.16 6.37
C GLY A 101 -13.88 -12.41 7.12
N ASP A 102 -13.83 -13.28 8.11
CA ASP A 102 -14.99 -13.63 8.94
C ASP A 102 -15.27 -12.54 10.01
N GLN A 103 -16.55 -12.31 10.29
CA GLN A 103 -16.97 -11.33 11.29
C GLN A 103 -16.99 -11.91 12.71
N ASP A 104 -17.01 -13.24 12.85
CA ASP A 104 -17.25 -13.96 14.11
C ASP A 104 -16.21 -13.67 15.21
N ASP A 105 -15.03 -13.20 14.83
CA ASP A 105 -13.98 -12.77 15.77
C ASP A 105 -14.27 -11.43 16.46
N TYR A 106 -15.34 -10.72 16.05
CA TYR A 106 -15.66 -9.37 16.52
C TYR A 106 -17.11 -9.23 17.02
N GLU A 107 -17.28 -8.62 18.20
CA GLU A 107 -18.61 -8.31 18.77
C GLU A 107 -18.92 -6.80 18.73
N VAL A 108 -20.13 -6.45 18.27
CA VAL A 108 -20.62 -5.07 18.26
C VAL A 108 -21.25 -4.72 19.61
N VAL A 109 -20.51 -4.01 20.47
CA VAL A 109 -20.98 -3.67 21.83
C VAL A 109 -21.96 -2.49 21.85
N ARG A 110 -21.65 -1.40 21.15
CA ARG A 110 -22.50 -0.20 21.09
C ARG A 110 -22.13 0.73 19.94
N LYS A 111 -23.10 1.56 19.52
CA LYS A 111 -22.88 2.62 18.54
C LYS A 111 -22.06 3.78 19.12
N VAL A 112 -21.09 4.29 18.37
CA VAL A 112 -20.23 5.44 18.75
C VAL A 112 -20.67 6.74 18.08
N GLY A 113 -21.14 6.69 16.83
CA GLY A 113 -21.58 7.86 16.07
C GLY A 113 -22.27 7.46 14.76
N ARG A 114 -22.63 8.45 13.93
CA ARG A 114 -23.08 8.21 12.54
C ARG A 114 -22.60 9.32 11.60
N GLY A 115 -22.20 8.94 10.38
CA GLY A 115 -21.76 9.84 9.31
C GLY A 115 -22.64 9.73 8.06
N LYS A 116 -22.21 10.37 6.97
CA LYS A 116 -22.89 10.34 5.66
C LYS A 116 -22.75 8.97 4.97
N TYR A 117 -21.62 8.31 5.16
CA TYR A 117 -21.30 6.98 4.64
C TYR A 117 -21.08 6.04 5.80
#